data_AF-A0A3M1KQI6-F1
#
_entry.id   AF-A0A3M1KQI6-F1
#
_cell.length_a   1.000
_cell.length_b   1.000
_cell.length_c   1.000
_cell.angle_alpha   90.00
_cell.angle_beta   90.00
_cell.angle_gamma   90.00
#
_symmetry.space_group_name_H-M   'P 1'
#
loop_
_entity.id
_entity.type
_entity.pdbx_description
1 polymer ?
#
loop_
_entity_poly.entity_id
_entity_poly.type
_entity_poly.pdbx_seq_one_letter_code
_entity_poly.pdbx_strand_id
1 'polypeptide(L)' 'MNLCPSMLRWLSLVLSLLALPAFGQFHLNGDARMVNDSCFLLTDELDFTAGSMWNPDKISLDESFQVIME' A
#
# COMPACT_ATOMS: atom_id res chain seq x y z
N MET A 1 -17.21 32.17 16.91
CA MET A 1 -17.48 31.89 15.47
C MET A 1 -18.20 30.55 15.44
N ASN A 2 -19.52 30.56 15.23
CA ASN A 2 -20.35 29.36 15.40
C ASN A 2 -20.44 28.63 14.05
N LEU A 3 -19.96 27.39 13.99
CA LEU A 3 -20.05 26.54 12.81
C LEU A 3 -21.51 26.11 12.58
N CYS A 4 -22.02 26.33 11.37
CA CYS A 4 -23.39 25.98 10.97
C CYS A 4 -23.55 24.43 10.95
N PRO A 5 -24.65 23.87 11.47
CA PRO A 5 -24.85 22.41 11.58
C PRO A 5 -24.88 21.67 10.24
N SER A 6 -25.13 22.39 9.13
CA SER A 6 -24.98 21.82 7.79
C SER A 6 -23.53 21.52 7.44
N MET A 7 -22.57 22.38 7.81
CA MET A 7 -21.15 22.17 7.52
C MET A 7 -20.57 20.96 8.28
N LEU A 8 -21.08 20.67 9.47
CA LEU A 8 -20.65 19.53 10.28
C LEU A 8 -20.97 18.20 9.59
N ARG A 9 -22.11 18.10 8.89
CA ARG A 9 -22.50 16.89 8.14
C ARG A 9 -21.58 16.59 6.96
N TRP A 10 -21.16 17.64 6.24
CA TRP A 10 -20.24 17.50 5.11
C TRP A 10 -18.84 17.13 5.59
N LEU A 11 -18.41 17.69 6.73
CA LEU A 11 -17.15 17.34 7.37
C LEU A 11 -17.12 15.86 7.79
N SER A 12 -18.20 15.35 8.38
CA SER A 12 -18.32 13.92 8.72
C SER A 12 -18.28 13.02 7.47
N LEU A 13 -18.88 13.43 6.36
CA LEU A 13 -18.86 12.66 5.12
C LEU A 13 -17.45 12.59 4.52
N VAL A 14 -16.75 13.73 4.46
CA VAL A 14 -15.36 13.80 3.98
C VAL A 14 -14.41 12.98 4.86
N LEU A 15 -14.59 13.02 6.17
CA LEU A 15 -13.77 12.25 7.11
C LEU A 15 -13.98 10.73 6.95
N SER A 16 -15.18 10.31 6.56
CA SER A 16 -15.52 8.90 6.30
C SER A 16 -14.85 8.37 5.03
N LEU A 17 -14.69 9.22 4.00
CA LEU A 17 -14.02 8.86 2.74
C LEU A 17 -12.49 8.75 2.88
N LEU A 18 -11.89 9.48 3.83
CA LEU A 18 -10.45 9.42 4.12
C LEU A 18 -10.05 8.21 4.98
N ALA A 19 -11.03 7.49 5.55
CA ALA A 19 -10.78 6.32 6.40
C ALA A 19 -10.62 5.02 5.60
N LEU A 20 -10.62 5.07 4.26
CA LEU A 20 -10.31 3.90 3.46
C LEU A 20 -8.86 3.50 3.74
N PRO A 21 -8.61 2.31 4.31
CA PRO A 21 -7.25 1.81 4.45
C PRO A 21 -6.65 1.70 3.05
N ALA A 22 -5.61 2.49 2.79
CA ALA A 22 -4.72 2.23 1.68
C ALA A 22 -3.97 0.93 2.00
N PHE A 23 -4.58 -0.21 1.64
CA PHE A 23 -3.92 -1.50 1.67
C PHE A 23 -2.85 -1.47 0.59
N GLY A 24 -1.63 -1.04 0.95
CA GLY A 24 -0.46 -1.34 0.14
C GLY A 24 -0.33 -2.86 0.06
N GLN A 25 -0.42 -3.41 -1.14
CA GLN A 25 -0.44 -4.86 -1.36
C GLN A 25 0.85 -5.55 -0.87
N PHE A 26 1.96 -4.81 -0.86
CA PHE A 26 3.26 -5.28 -0.40
C PHE A 26 4.03 -4.22 0.36
N HIS A 27 4.93 -4.65 1.24
CA HIS A 27 5.93 -3.79 1.86
C HIS A 27 7.17 -3.71 0.97
N LEU A 28 7.47 -2.50 0.48
CA LEU A 28 8.61 -2.24 -0.41
C LEU A 28 9.79 -1.67 0.39
N ASN A 29 11.00 -2.12 0.06
CA ASN A 29 12.25 -1.73 0.72
C ASN A 29 13.34 -1.42 -0.31
N GLY A 30 14.28 -0.56 0.07
CA GLY A 30 15.39 -0.14 -0.80
C GLY A 30 14.88 0.70 -1.97
N ASP A 31 15.38 0.40 -3.17
CA ASP A 31 15.02 1.10 -4.42
C ASP A 31 13.66 0.66 -5.01
N ALA A 32 13.00 -0.31 -4.37
CA ALA A 32 11.75 -0.87 -4.86
C ALA A 32 10.60 0.15 -4.80
N ARG A 33 9.85 0.27 -5.89
CA ARG A 33 8.73 1.20 -6.03
C ARG A 33 7.60 0.63 -6.89
N MET A 34 6.39 1.09 -6.63
CA MET A 34 5.25 0.85 -7.48
C MET A 34 5.30 1.81 -8.68
N VAL A 35 5.25 1.27 -9.90
CA VAL A 35 5.21 2.05 -11.14
C VAL A 35 3.76 2.39 -11.51
N ASN A 36 2.84 1.47 -11.24
CA ASN A 36 1.39 1.63 -11.35
C ASN A 36 0.70 0.54 -10.51
N ASP A 37 -0.62 0.49 -10.54
CA ASP A 37 -1.45 -0.39 -9.70
C ASP A 37 -1.14 -1.90 -9.83
N SER A 38 -0.43 -2.33 -10.88
CA SER A 38 -0.08 -3.74 -11.10
C SER A 38 1.40 -4.01 -11.36
N CYS A 39 2.25 -2.98 -11.40
CA CYS A 39 3.65 -3.12 -11.77
C CYS A 39 4.55 -2.56 -10.67
N PHE A 40 5.53 -3.36 -10.29
CA PHE A 40 6.52 -3.02 -9.29
C PHE A 40 7.90 -3.10 -9.92
N LEU A 41 8.70 -2.06 -9.71
CA LEU A 41 10.10 -2.04 -10.09
C LEU A 41 10.95 -2.25 -8.84
N LEU A 42 11.78 -3.29 -8.82
CA LEU A 42 12.67 -3.57 -7.69
C LEU A 42 13.94 -2.72 -7.74
N THR A 43 14.51 -2.53 -8.93
CA THR A 43 15.72 -1.76 -9.17
C THR A 43 15.64 -1.03 -10.49
N ASP A 44 16.35 0.08 -10.61
CA ASP A 44 16.65 0.68 -11.91
C ASP A 44 17.72 -0.13 -12.65
N GLU A 45 17.87 0.09 -13.96
CA GLU A 45 18.96 -0.49 -14.75
C GLU A 45 20.28 0.27 -14.51
N LEU A 46 20.68 0.34 -13.24
CA LEU A 46 21.88 1.00 -12.74
C LEU A 46 22.61 0.05 -11.80
N ASP A 47 23.94 0.01 -11.92
CA ASP A 47 24.79 -0.76 -11.02
C ASP A 47 24.60 -0.32 -9.56
N PHE A 48 24.77 -1.26 -8.63
CA PHE A 48 24.73 -1.04 -7.18
C PHE A 48 23.36 -0.61 -6.60
N THR A 49 22.27 -0.90 -7.31
CA THR A 49 20.90 -0.73 -6.82
C THR A 49 20.37 -2.02 -6.18
N ALA A 50 19.50 -1.89 -5.18
CA ALA A 50 18.89 -3.03 -4.51
C ALA A 50 17.51 -2.67 -3.95
N GLY A 51 16.50 -3.46 -4.30
CA GLY A 51 15.17 -3.36 -3.75
C GLY A 51 14.57 -4.72 -3.41
N SER A 52 13.62 -4.73 -2.48
CA SER A 52 12.90 -5.93 -2.10
C SER A 52 11.42 -5.65 -1.86
N MET A 53 10.60 -6.66 -2.08
CA MET A 53 9.16 -6.65 -1.87
C MET A 53 8.80 -7.79 -0.93
N TRP A 54 7.95 -7.50 0.05
CA TRP A 54 7.56 -8.44 1.09
C TRP A 54 6.04 -8.51 1.22
N ASN A 55 5.52 -9.72 1.36
CA ASN A 55 4.16 -9.92 1.83
C ASN A 55 4.04 -9.32 3.26
N PRO A 56 3.09 -8.42 3.52
CA PRO A 56 2.97 -7.79 4.84
C PRO A 56 2.60 -8.81 5.92
N ASP A 57 1.87 -9.86 5.55
CA ASP A 57 1.47 -10.93 6.44
C ASP A 57 2.54 -12.02 6.52
N LYS A 58 2.75 -12.56 7.73
CA LYS A 58 3.64 -13.70 7.93
C LYS A 58 2.99 -14.98 7.42
N ILE A 59 3.73 -15.74 6.63
CA ILE A 59 3.29 -17.05 6.14
C ILE A 59 3.85 -18.13 7.07
N SER A 60 3.00 -19.05 7.52
CA SER A 60 3.45 -20.24 8.26
C SER A 60 4.18 -21.19 7.32
N LEU A 61 5.34 -21.69 7.75
CA LEU A 61 6.12 -22.68 6.99
C LEU A 61 5.78 -24.13 7.37
N ASP A 62 4.89 -24.32 8.34
CA ASP A 62 4.38 -25.64 8.74
C ASP A 62 3.31 -26.16 7.76
N GLU A 63 2.75 -25.27 6.95
CA GLU A 63 1.73 -25.56 5.95
C GLU A 63 2.29 -25.34 4.54
N SER A 64 1.77 -26.09 3.56
CA SER A 64 2.11 -25.85 2.16
C SER A 64 1.50 -24.54 1.69
N PHE A 65 2.27 -23.74 0.95
CA PHE A 65 1.82 -22.48 0.36
C PHE A 65 2.20 -22.40 -1.11
N GLN A 66 1.53 -21.50 -1.84
CA GLN A 66 1.81 -21.21 -3.23
C GLN A 66 2.09 -19.71 -3.38
N VAL A 67 3.07 -19.39 -4.21
CA VAL A 67 3.33 -18.03 -4.67
C VAL A 67 2.79 -17.91 -6.09
N ILE A 68 1.88 -16.98 -6.31
CA ILE A 68 1.31 -16.67 -7.61
C ILE A 68 1.76 -15.24 -7.96
N MET A 69 2.52 -15.12 -9.04
CA MET A 69 2.88 -13.83 -9.64
C MET A 69 2.34 -13.84 -11.06
N GLU A 70 1.53 -12.84 -11.42
CA GLU A 70 1.00 -12.62 -12.77
C GLU A 70 1.71 -11.44 -13.44
#